data_AF-A0A937BCL8-F1
#
_entry.id   AF-A0A937BCL8-F1
#
_cell.length_a   1.000
_cell.length_b   1.000
_cell.length_c   1.000
_cell.angle_alpha   90.00
_cell.angle_beta   90.00
_cell.angle_gamma   90.00
#
_symmetry.space_group_name_H-M   'P 1'
#
loop_
_entity.id
_entity.type
_entity.pdbx_description
1 polymer ?
#
loop_
_entity_poly.entity_id
_entity_poly.type
_entity_poly.pdbx_seq_one_letter_code
_entity_poly.pdbx_strand_id
1 'polypeptide(L)'
;MAVNPLSPLANVDCDGDGQTNTVECTNNTDPGDPCSNTYTSAQICTYVIANPTSPLALADCDNGGISNIIECQTGGDPLNAGDDCPTGAGAADTICARIALNPTGGLAMSDCDGDGQTNATECTNNTDPTDPCSNTYTSAQICTYVIANPTSPLALADCDNGGISNIVECQNGGDPLNPSDDCNVINSGVVDICDTLAVNPLSPLANVDCDGDGQTNATECANNTDPGDPVAYGIYNSSNNVCLRYSKSNKPIGIGRLR
;
A
#
# COMPACT_ATOMS: atom_id res chain seq x y z
N MET A 1 31.79 1.26 29.64
CA MET A 1 32.12 2.16 30.78
C MET A 1 32.74 1.32 31.91
N ALA A 2 33.57 1.88 32.79
CA ALA A 2 34.14 1.09 33.89
C ALA A 2 33.10 0.95 35.02
N VAL A 3 32.63 -0.29 35.26
CA VAL A 3 31.73 -0.59 36.38
C VAL A 3 32.44 -0.36 37.71
N ASN A 4 31.86 0.47 38.58
CA ASN A 4 32.23 0.49 40.00
C ASN A 4 31.19 -0.33 40.77
N PRO A 5 31.47 -1.61 41.08
CA PRO A 5 30.52 -2.49 41.76
C PRO A 5 30.24 -2.08 43.22
N LEU A 6 30.98 -1.10 43.75
CA LEU A 6 30.73 -0.49 45.07
C LEU A 6 29.89 0.79 44.98
N SER A 7 29.47 1.19 43.77
CA SER A 7 28.56 2.32 43.58
C SER A 7 27.21 2.00 44.20
N PRO A 8 26.59 2.93 44.95
CA PRO A 8 25.22 2.76 45.44
C PRO A 8 24.18 2.62 44.31
N LEU A 9 24.53 3.03 43.08
CA LEU A 9 23.67 2.90 41.90
C LEU A 9 23.85 1.55 41.18
N ALA A 10 24.80 0.71 41.58
CA ALA A 10 25.15 -0.52 40.87
C ALA A 10 23.96 -1.49 40.70
N ASN A 11 23.14 -1.64 41.75
CA ASN A 11 21.99 -2.55 41.77
C ASN A 11 20.64 -1.82 41.64
N VAL A 12 20.68 -0.55 41.24
CA VAL A 12 19.47 0.22 40.91
C VAL A 12 19.15 -0.04 39.45
N ASP A 13 17.86 -0.06 39.13
CA ASP A 13 17.30 0.01 37.79
C ASP A 13 16.84 1.46 37.60
N CYS A 14 17.70 2.28 37.00
CA CYS A 14 17.50 3.72 36.96
C CYS A 14 16.48 4.17 35.92
N ASP A 15 16.38 3.43 34.82
CA ASP A 15 15.49 3.71 33.70
C ASP A 15 14.22 2.85 33.72
N GLY A 16 14.14 1.83 34.59
CA GLY A 16 12.95 1.01 34.81
C GLY A 16 12.72 -0.02 33.72
N ASP A 17 13.77 -0.51 33.06
CA ASP A 17 13.69 -1.56 32.01
C ASP A 17 13.77 -2.99 32.58
N GLY A 18 13.98 -3.14 33.89
CA GLY A 18 14.13 -4.42 34.58
C GLY A 18 15.55 -4.96 34.64
N GLN A 19 16.53 -4.27 34.06
CA GLN A 19 17.95 -4.50 34.24
C GLN A 19 18.49 -3.54 35.30
N THR A 20 19.61 -3.91 35.90
CA THR A 20 20.30 -3.01 36.83
C THR A 20 21.42 -2.31 36.09
N ASN A 21 21.80 -1.11 36.54
CA ASN A 21 22.88 -0.33 35.94
C ASN A 21 24.19 -1.14 35.77
N THR A 22 24.48 -2.10 36.68
CA THR A 22 25.66 -2.98 36.54
C THR A 22 25.52 -3.98 35.39
N VAL A 23 24.33 -4.55 35.19
CA VAL A 23 24.04 -5.46 34.08
C VAL A 23 24.22 -4.71 32.76
N GLU A 24 23.62 -3.53 32.66
CA GLU A 24 23.68 -2.68 31.48
C GLU A 24 25.10 -2.21 31.17
N CYS A 25 25.85 -1.72 32.17
CA CYS A 25 27.26 -1.36 31.99
C CYS A 25 28.13 -2.55 31.56
N THR A 26 27.78 -3.77 31.96
CA THR A 26 28.48 -5.01 31.53
C THR A 26 28.13 -5.36 30.08
N ASN A 27 26.88 -5.13 29.69
CA ASN A 27 26.37 -5.36 28.34
C ASN A 27 26.65 -4.18 27.38
N ASN A 28 27.26 -3.11 27.87
CA ASN A 28 27.48 -1.85 27.15
C ASN A 28 26.20 -1.16 26.66
N THR A 29 25.14 -1.23 27.46
CA THR A 29 23.92 -0.42 27.27
C THR A 29 23.89 0.77 28.24
N ASP A 30 22.96 1.70 28.05
CA ASP A 30 22.86 2.97 28.79
C ASP A 30 21.84 2.91 29.95
N PRO A 31 22.28 2.94 31.22
CA PRO A 31 21.40 2.86 32.40
C PRO A 31 20.37 3.97 32.61
N GLY A 32 20.31 4.93 31.69
CA GLY A 32 19.34 6.02 31.71
C GLY A 32 18.32 5.96 30.58
N ASP A 33 18.40 4.97 29.68
CA ASP A 33 17.55 4.86 28.51
C ASP A 33 16.91 3.47 28.47
N PRO A 34 15.59 3.35 28.72
CA PRO A 34 14.93 2.06 28.82
C PRO A 34 14.97 1.27 27.50
N CYS A 35 15.18 1.91 26.35
CA CYS A 35 15.35 1.26 25.06
C CYS A 35 16.79 0.81 24.79
N SER A 36 17.74 1.23 25.61
CA SER A 36 19.11 0.76 25.61
C SER A 36 19.22 -0.54 26.40
N ASN A 37 18.79 -1.64 25.79
CA ASN A 37 18.84 -2.96 26.41
C ASN A 37 19.27 -4.04 25.42
N THR A 38 19.45 -5.27 25.90
CA THR A 38 19.78 -6.44 25.06
C THR A 38 18.59 -7.37 24.85
N TYR A 39 17.37 -6.91 25.14
CA TYR A 39 16.19 -7.73 24.95
C TYR A 39 15.89 -7.91 23.46
N THR A 40 15.47 -9.13 23.13
CA THR A 40 14.75 -9.39 21.88
C THR A 40 13.32 -8.85 22.00
N SER A 41 12.66 -8.62 20.86
CA SER A 41 11.23 -8.27 20.78
C SER A 41 10.34 -9.11 21.72
N ALA A 42 10.49 -10.44 21.70
CA ALA A 42 9.71 -11.33 22.56
C ALA A 42 10.00 -11.13 24.07
N GLN A 43 11.24 -10.77 24.44
CA GLN A 43 11.59 -10.45 25.81
C GLN A 43 11.01 -9.10 26.24
N ILE A 44 11.06 -8.09 25.37
CA ILE A 44 10.38 -6.80 25.59
C ILE A 44 8.90 -7.06 25.83
N CYS A 45 8.22 -7.78 24.93
CA CYS A 45 6.80 -8.10 25.08
C CYS A 45 6.48 -8.87 26.37
N THR A 46 7.30 -9.86 26.73
CA THR A 46 7.12 -10.58 27.99
C THR A 46 7.21 -9.63 29.20
N TYR A 47 8.19 -8.72 29.19
CA TYR A 47 8.42 -7.79 30.29
C TYR A 47 7.31 -6.73 30.40
N VAL A 48 6.96 -6.07 29.29
CA VAL A 48 6.00 -4.95 29.29
C VAL A 48 4.59 -5.41 29.58
N ILE A 49 4.18 -6.62 29.15
CA ILE A 49 2.89 -7.20 29.50
C ILE A 49 2.79 -7.46 31.01
N ALA A 50 3.89 -7.88 31.65
CA ALA A 50 3.95 -8.07 33.10
C ALA A 50 4.06 -6.75 33.87
N ASN A 51 4.65 -5.71 33.26
CA ASN A 51 4.91 -4.40 33.86
C ASN A 51 4.39 -3.26 32.97
N PRO A 52 3.06 -3.13 32.78
CA PRO A 52 2.46 -2.28 31.74
C PRO A 52 2.64 -0.78 31.95
N THR A 53 3.12 -0.35 33.12
CA THR A 53 3.40 1.06 33.44
C THR A 53 4.89 1.34 33.62
N SER A 54 5.76 0.37 33.30
CA SER A 54 7.21 0.59 33.31
C SER A 54 7.61 1.63 32.26
N PRO A 55 8.72 2.36 32.44
CA PRO A 55 9.23 3.24 31.40
C PRO A 55 9.50 2.50 30.08
N LEU A 56 10.03 1.27 30.11
CA LEU A 56 10.17 0.44 28.91
C LEU A 56 8.81 0.12 28.26
N ALA A 57 7.75 -0.10 29.02
CA ALA A 57 6.41 -0.32 28.45
C ALA A 57 5.85 0.92 27.72
N LEU A 58 6.16 2.12 28.24
CA LEU A 58 5.66 3.39 27.70
C LEU A 58 6.57 4.00 26.63
N ALA A 59 7.81 3.52 26.53
CA ALA A 59 8.75 3.93 25.50
C ALA A 59 8.38 3.36 24.12
N ASP A 60 8.92 4.00 23.09
CA ASP A 60 8.84 3.65 21.67
C ASP A 60 10.29 3.40 21.24
N CYS A 61 10.70 2.13 21.18
CA CYS A 61 12.12 1.79 21.05
C CYS A 61 12.63 1.79 19.62
N ASP A 62 11.75 1.62 18.63
CA ASP A 62 12.10 1.66 17.22
C ASP A 62 11.83 3.03 16.57
N ASN A 63 11.16 3.94 17.30
CA ASN A 63 10.74 5.27 16.87
C ASN A 63 9.66 5.26 15.78
N GLY A 64 8.84 4.20 15.69
CA GLY A 64 7.70 4.15 14.79
C GLY A 64 6.47 4.91 15.31
N GLY A 65 6.49 5.36 16.57
CA GLY A 65 5.46 6.17 17.21
C GLY A 65 4.38 5.39 17.94
N ILE A 66 4.49 4.06 17.99
CA ILE A 66 3.73 3.21 18.89
C ILE A 66 4.61 2.86 20.08
N SER A 67 4.04 2.80 21.29
CA SER A 67 4.80 2.34 22.44
C SER A 67 4.86 0.82 22.49
N ASN A 68 5.94 0.28 23.04
CA ASN A 68 6.21 -1.15 23.14
C ASN A 68 5.03 -1.94 23.72
N ILE A 69 4.36 -1.41 24.76
CA ILE A 69 3.20 -2.09 25.35
C ILE A 69 2.04 -2.24 24.37
N ILE A 70 1.84 -1.24 23.51
CA ILE A 70 0.75 -1.27 22.56
C ILE A 70 1.09 -2.23 21.42
N GLU A 71 2.30 -2.18 20.87
CA GLU A 71 2.75 -3.12 19.83
C GLU A 71 2.60 -4.56 20.30
N CYS A 72 3.07 -4.88 21.51
CA CYS A 72 2.94 -6.22 22.07
C CYS A 72 1.49 -6.65 22.33
N GLN A 73 0.56 -5.71 22.53
CA GLN A 73 -0.89 -5.99 22.66
C GLN A 73 -1.58 -6.16 21.30
N THR A 74 -1.08 -5.49 20.26
CA THR A 74 -1.63 -5.55 18.90
C THR A 74 -0.91 -6.54 17.99
N GLY A 75 0.18 -7.16 18.46
CA GLY A 75 0.98 -8.15 17.73
C GLY A 75 2.06 -7.55 16.83
N GLY A 76 2.44 -6.28 17.03
CA GLY A 76 3.61 -5.63 16.41
C GLY A 76 4.92 -6.02 17.08
N ASP A 77 6.03 -5.53 16.54
CA ASP A 77 7.39 -5.80 17.03
C ASP A 77 8.05 -4.50 17.54
N PRO A 78 8.25 -4.34 18.87
CA PRO A 78 8.88 -3.16 19.52
C PRO A 78 10.22 -2.65 19.00
N LEU A 79 10.83 -3.38 18.06
CA LEU A 79 12.12 -3.09 17.45
C LEU A 79 12.01 -2.90 15.92
N ASN A 80 10.80 -2.76 15.37
CA ASN A 80 10.51 -2.65 13.96
C ASN A 80 9.46 -1.56 13.63
N ALA A 81 9.94 -0.34 13.46
CA ALA A 81 9.11 0.83 13.13
C ALA A 81 8.29 0.69 11.84
N GLY A 82 8.60 -0.31 10.99
CA GLY A 82 7.85 -0.60 9.77
C GLY A 82 6.51 -1.31 10.00
N ASP A 83 6.23 -1.85 11.19
CA ASP A 83 4.94 -2.49 11.51
C ASP A 83 4.00 -1.65 12.40
N ASP A 84 4.41 -0.42 12.71
CA ASP A 84 3.65 0.54 13.49
C ASP A 84 2.43 1.15 12.79
N CYS A 85 2.31 0.90 11.48
CA CYS A 85 1.14 1.24 10.69
C CYS A 85 0.07 0.13 10.86
N PRO A 86 -0.98 0.34 11.68
CA PRO A 86 -2.02 -0.66 11.82
C PRO A 86 -2.72 -0.88 10.48
N THR A 87 -3.08 -2.13 10.19
CA THR A 87 -3.80 -2.51 8.97
C THR A 87 -5.22 -2.99 9.29
N GLY A 88 -6.14 -2.84 8.34
CA GLY A 88 -7.51 -3.35 8.43
C GLY A 88 -8.56 -2.35 8.93
N ALA A 89 -9.79 -2.83 9.14
CA ALA A 89 -10.93 -1.98 9.43
C ALA A 89 -10.77 -1.23 10.77
N GLY A 90 -10.91 0.09 10.73
CA GLY A 90 -10.74 0.97 11.92
C GLY A 90 -9.30 1.34 12.24
N ALA A 91 -8.33 0.95 11.39
CA ALA A 91 -6.94 1.36 11.53
C ALA A 91 -6.78 2.88 11.40
N ALA A 92 -7.47 3.51 10.43
CA ALA A 92 -7.51 4.96 10.25
C ALA A 92 -7.90 5.73 11.52
N ASP A 93 -9.04 5.34 12.14
CA ASP A 93 -9.53 5.94 13.39
C ASP A 93 -8.51 5.77 14.53
N THR A 94 -7.85 4.60 14.57
CA THR A 94 -6.82 4.30 15.55
C THR A 94 -5.58 5.18 15.37
N ILE A 95 -5.14 5.40 14.13
CA ILE A 95 -4.01 6.28 13.79
C ILE A 95 -4.33 7.72 14.22
N CYS A 96 -5.47 8.27 13.79
CA CYS A 96 -5.82 9.65 14.11
C CYS A 96 -6.06 9.87 15.62
N ALA A 97 -6.63 8.90 16.32
CA ALA A 97 -6.77 8.95 17.77
C ALA A 97 -5.41 8.97 18.50
N ARG A 98 -4.42 8.21 18.02
CA ARG A 98 -3.06 8.20 18.57
C ARG A 98 -2.31 9.50 18.28
N ILE A 99 -2.43 10.02 17.06
CA ILE A 99 -1.85 11.31 16.66
C ILE A 99 -2.43 12.45 17.51
N ALA A 100 -3.71 12.40 17.88
CA ALA A 100 -4.31 13.40 18.78
C ALA A 100 -3.65 13.41 20.18
N LEU A 101 -3.11 12.28 20.64
CA LEU A 101 -2.38 12.18 21.91
C LEU A 101 -0.90 12.56 21.79
N ASN A 102 -0.28 12.28 20.64
CA ASN A 102 1.11 12.62 20.34
C ASN A 102 1.27 13.14 18.90
N PRO A 103 0.96 14.42 18.63
CA PRO A 103 0.90 14.96 17.27
C PRO A 103 2.27 15.13 16.60
N THR A 104 3.36 14.91 17.34
CA THR A 104 4.74 15.00 16.83
C THR A 104 5.48 13.66 16.94
N GLY A 105 4.77 12.56 17.23
CA GLY A 105 5.36 11.21 17.32
C GLY A 105 5.75 10.65 15.95
N GLY A 106 6.50 9.54 15.94
CA GLY A 106 6.90 8.84 14.71
C GLY A 106 5.73 8.58 13.77
N LEU A 107 4.67 7.96 14.28
CA LEU A 107 3.42 7.69 13.58
C LEU A 107 2.78 8.92 12.94
N ALA A 108 2.91 10.12 13.52
CA ALA A 108 2.36 11.34 12.93
C ALA A 108 3.13 11.78 11.67
N MET A 109 4.43 11.46 11.61
CA MET A 109 5.33 11.79 10.51
C MET A 109 5.47 10.67 9.47
N SER A 110 5.09 9.44 9.82
CA SER A 110 4.99 8.32 8.89
C SER A 110 3.90 8.54 7.85
N ASP A 111 4.03 7.82 6.74
CA ASP A 111 3.10 7.74 5.60
C ASP A 111 2.72 6.25 5.49
N CYS A 112 1.61 5.87 6.12
CA CYS A 112 1.29 4.46 6.34
C CYS A 112 0.76 3.77 5.09
N ASP A 113 0.08 4.50 4.20
CA ASP A 113 -0.46 3.96 2.97
C ASP A 113 0.45 4.19 1.76
N GLY A 114 1.51 5.00 1.90
CA GLY A 114 2.51 5.26 0.88
C GLY A 114 2.04 6.21 -0.23
N ASP A 115 1.04 7.05 0.05
CA ASP A 115 0.50 8.01 -0.91
C ASP A 115 1.33 9.31 -1.02
N GLY A 116 2.29 9.51 -0.11
CA GLY A 116 3.16 10.69 -0.05
C GLY A 116 2.69 11.78 0.91
N GLN A 117 1.58 11.58 1.62
CA GLN A 117 1.11 12.42 2.72
C GLN A 117 1.44 11.75 4.05
N THR A 118 1.75 12.55 5.06
CA THR A 118 1.94 12.00 6.39
C THR A 118 0.59 11.74 7.04
N ASN A 119 0.50 10.75 7.91
CA ASN A 119 -0.71 10.42 8.65
C ASN A 119 -1.30 11.66 9.38
N ALA A 120 -0.45 12.55 9.92
CA ALA A 120 -0.93 13.79 10.56
C ALA A 120 -1.58 14.77 9.56
N THR A 121 -1.06 14.83 8.34
CA THR A 121 -1.63 15.64 7.25
C THR A 121 -3.01 15.12 6.88
N GLU A 122 -3.13 13.81 6.73
CA GLU A 122 -4.36 13.13 6.37
C GLU A 122 -5.43 13.25 7.46
N CYS A 123 -5.08 13.00 8.73
CA CYS A 123 -5.99 13.22 9.85
C CYS A 123 -6.48 14.67 9.95
N THR A 124 -5.65 15.65 9.57
CA THR A 124 -6.05 17.07 9.52
C THR A 124 -7.02 17.33 8.36
N ASN A 125 -6.81 16.66 7.23
CA ASN A 125 -7.63 16.77 6.03
C ASN A 125 -8.88 15.89 6.05
N ASN A 126 -9.03 15.04 7.07
CA ASN A 126 -10.07 14.01 7.19
C ASN A 126 -10.02 12.99 6.05
N THR A 127 -8.81 12.61 5.64
CA THR A 127 -8.58 11.46 4.76
C THR A 127 -8.13 10.24 5.57
N ASP A 128 -8.01 9.08 4.94
CA ASP A 128 -7.77 7.79 5.61
C ASP A 128 -6.28 7.39 5.46
N PRO A 129 -5.48 7.43 6.55
CA PRO A 129 -4.04 7.11 6.50
C PRO A 129 -3.66 5.68 6.13
N THR A 130 -4.64 4.85 5.78
CA THR A 130 -4.46 3.45 5.39
C THR A 130 -4.96 3.15 3.99
N ASP A 131 -5.50 4.14 3.28
CA ASP A 131 -6.01 4.01 1.92
C ASP A 131 -5.33 5.03 1.00
N PRO A 132 -4.42 4.58 0.10
CA PRO A 132 -3.65 5.51 -0.71
C PRO A 132 -4.53 6.34 -1.67
N CYS A 133 -5.78 5.96 -1.92
CA CYS A 133 -6.73 6.73 -2.71
C CYS A 133 -7.58 7.71 -1.89
N SER A 134 -7.54 7.60 -0.57
CA SER A 134 -8.15 8.56 0.34
C SER A 134 -7.18 9.70 0.58
N ASN A 135 -7.15 10.65 -0.34
CA ASN A 135 -6.22 11.76 -0.28
C ASN A 135 -6.82 13.06 -0.85
N THR A 136 -6.09 14.17 -0.71
CA THR A 136 -6.54 15.50 -1.19
C THR A 136 -5.95 15.92 -2.53
N TYR A 137 -5.28 15.01 -3.24
CA TYR A 137 -4.66 15.34 -4.52
C TYR A 137 -5.69 15.56 -5.62
N THR A 138 -5.42 16.53 -6.47
CA THR A 138 -6.02 16.62 -7.80
C THR A 138 -5.40 15.58 -8.73
N SER A 139 -6.09 15.23 -9.81
CA SER A 139 -5.57 14.37 -10.89
C SER A 139 -4.14 14.71 -11.32
N ALA A 140 -3.85 16.00 -11.56
CA ALA A 140 -2.51 16.44 -11.95
C ALA A 140 -1.46 16.23 -10.84
N GLN A 141 -1.84 16.33 -9.57
CA GLN A 141 -0.97 16.05 -8.43
C GLN A 141 -0.70 14.55 -8.29
N ILE A 142 -1.73 13.70 -8.43
CA ILE A 142 -1.57 12.24 -8.49
C ILE A 142 -0.58 11.90 -9.60
N CYS A 143 -0.80 12.39 -10.83
CA CYS A 143 0.10 12.13 -11.95
C CYS A 143 1.53 12.60 -11.69
N THR A 144 1.72 13.78 -11.10
CA THR A 144 3.05 14.27 -10.75
C THR A 144 3.74 13.32 -9.75
N TYR A 145 3.02 12.87 -8.73
CA TYR A 145 3.55 11.99 -7.69
C TYR A 145 3.88 10.58 -8.22
N VAL A 146 2.94 9.93 -8.90
CA VAL A 146 3.10 8.54 -9.35
C VAL A 146 4.15 8.41 -10.45
N ILE A 147 4.33 9.42 -11.30
CA ILE A 147 5.43 9.43 -12.29
C ILE A 147 6.79 9.48 -11.59
N ALA A 148 6.91 10.21 -10.48
CA ALA A 148 8.13 10.27 -9.69
C ALA A 148 8.34 9.01 -8.83
N ASN A 149 7.25 8.35 -8.41
CA ASN A 149 7.24 7.19 -7.53
C ASN A 149 6.43 6.03 -8.16
N PRO A 150 6.89 5.43 -9.27
CA PRO A 150 6.07 4.51 -10.08
C PRO A 150 5.73 3.18 -9.42
N THR A 151 6.29 2.89 -8.24
CA THR A 151 6.03 1.67 -7.47
C THR A 151 5.38 1.97 -6.12
N SER A 152 4.94 3.20 -5.87
CA SER A 152 4.21 3.53 -4.64
C SER A 152 2.83 2.83 -4.65
N PRO A 153 2.23 2.59 -3.48
CA PRO A 153 0.87 2.08 -3.41
C PRO A 153 -0.13 2.95 -4.16
N LEU A 154 -0.04 4.29 -4.06
CA LEU A 154 -0.86 5.21 -4.87
C LEU A 154 -0.62 5.06 -6.38
N ALA A 155 0.61 4.75 -6.84
CA ALA A 155 0.86 4.52 -8.26
C ALA A 155 0.17 3.26 -8.79
N LEU A 156 0.13 2.20 -7.97
CA LEU A 156 -0.43 0.90 -8.34
C LEU A 156 -1.94 0.78 -8.09
N ALA A 157 -2.51 1.69 -7.30
CA ALA A 157 -3.93 1.75 -7.04
C ALA A 157 -4.73 2.27 -8.25
N ASP A 158 -6.04 2.03 -8.22
CA ASP A 158 -7.06 2.48 -9.17
C ASP A 158 -8.07 3.29 -8.34
N CYS A 159 -7.86 4.61 -8.27
CA CYS A 159 -8.58 5.44 -7.29
C CYS A 159 -9.99 5.80 -7.69
N ASP A 160 -10.30 5.78 -8.99
CA ASP A 160 -11.64 6.04 -9.48
C ASP A 160 -12.47 4.77 -9.68
N ASN A 161 -11.83 3.59 -9.53
CA ASN A 161 -12.40 2.27 -9.75
C ASN A 161 -12.82 2.06 -11.22
N GLY A 162 -12.10 2.67 -12.16
CA GLY A 162 -12.28 2.55 -13.59
C GLY A 162 -11.73 1.25 -14.16
N GLY A 163 -10.77 0.63 -13.47
CA GLY A 163 -10.15 -0.65 -13.83
C GLY A 163 -8.73 -0.51 -14.40
N ILE A 164 -8.24 0.71 -14.58
CA ILE A 164 -6.83 1.02 -14.90
C ILE A 164 -6.17 1.68 -13.68
N SER A 165 -4.91 1.35 -13.41
CA SER A 165 -4.18 1.97 -12.30
C SER A 165 -3.75 3.40 -12.61
N ASN A 166 -3.65 4.25 -11.59
CA ASN A 166 -3.26 5.65 -11.68
C ASN A 166 -1.99 5.88 -12.51
N ILE A 167 -0.94 5.06 -12.32
CA ILE A 167 0.32 5.21 -13.07
C ILE A 167 0.13 4.98 -14.57
N VAL A 168 -0.72 4.04 -14.95
CA VAL A 168 -1.00 3.70 -16.35
C VAL A 168 -1.83 4.80 -16.99
N GLU A 169 -2.84 5.33 -16.31
CA GLU A 169 -3.63 6.45 -16.82
C GLU A 169 -2.75 7.69 -17.03
N CYS A 170 -1.95 8.07 -16.02
CA CYS A 170 -1.09 9.25 -16.09
C CYS A 170 -0.02 9.16 -17.19
N GLN A 171 0.47 7.96 -17.50
CA GLN A 171 1.41 7.74 -18.61
C GLN A 171 0.74 7.82 -19.99
N ASN A 172 -0.58 7.59 -20.05
CA ASN A 172 -1.35 7.49 -21.29
C ASN A 172 -2.39 8.61 -21.48
N GLY A 173 -2.39 9.62 -20.60
CA GLY A 173 -3.25 10.79 -20.69
C GLY A 173 -4.69 10.57 -20.21
N GLY A 174 -4.93 9.53 -19.41
CA GLY A 174 -6.16 9.36 -18.62
C GLY A 174 -6.17 10.26 -17.38
N ASP A 175 -7.31 10.29 -16.68
CA ASP A 175 -7.50 11.03 -15.45
C ASP A 175 -7.80 10.05 -14.30
N PRO A 176 -6.85 9.83 -13.34
CA PRO A 176 -6.98 8.88 -12.22
C PRO A 176 -8.18 9.04 -11.27
N LEU A 177 -9.00 10.07 -11.50
CA LEU A 177 -10.18 10.40 -10.73
C LEU A 177 -11.46 10.35 -11.59
N ASN A 178 -11.40 9.81 -12.81
CA ASN A 178 -12.49 9.75 -13.77
C ASN A 178 -12.59 8.38 -14.47
N PRO A 179 -13.43 7.46 -13.96
CA PRO A 179 -13.44 6.06 -14.39
C PRO A 179 -14.06 5.86 -15.79
N SER A 180 -14.55 6.95 -16.39
CA SER A 180 -15.17 6.94 -17.72
C SER A 180 -14.15 7.12 -18.84
N ASP A 181 -12.89 7.49 -18.54
CA ASP A 181 -11.85 7.66 -19.56
C ASP A 181 -10.85 6.50 -19.68
N ASP A 182 -10.96 5.49 -18.83
CA ASP A 182 -10.22 4.22 -18.92
C ASP A 182 -10.33 3.54 -20.28
N CYS A 183 -11.53 3.54 -20.88
CA CYS A 183 -11.72 3.01 -22.23
C CYS A 183 -10.93 3.80 -23.27
N ASN A 184 -10.67 5.11 -23.07
CA ASN A 184 -9.81 5.87 -23.98
C ASN A 184 -8.35 5.39 -23.89
N VAL A 185 -7.90 5.00 -22.69
CA VAL A 185 -6.57 4.40 -22.48
C VAL A 185 -6.48 3.05 -23.21
N ILE A 186 -7.51 2.21 -23.15
CA ILE A 186 -7.57 0.94 -23.91
C ILE A 186 -7.58 1.20 -25.42
N ASN A 187 -8.48 2.07 -25.89
CA ASN A 187 -8.64 2.40 -27.32
C ASN A 187 -7.40 3.06 -27.93
N SER A 188 -6.48 3.58 -27.11
CA SER A 188 -5.18 4.07 -27.58
C SER A 188 -4.25 2.94 -28.06
N GLY A 189 -4.53 1.69 -27.69
CA GLY A 189 -3.73 0.50 -27.97
C GLY A 189 -2.48 0.38 -27.10
N VAL A 190 -2.30 1.23 -26.08
CA VAL A 190 -1.14 1.15 -25.18
C VAL A 190 -1.34 0.10 -24.08
N VAL A 191 -2.58 -0.13 -23.67
CA VAL A 191 -2.95 -1.14 -22.67
C VAL A 191 -3.71 -2.28 -23.35
N ASP A 192 -3.19 -3.50 -23.24
CA ASP A 192 -3.91 -4.70 -23.60
C ASP A 192 -4.76 -5.15 -22.42
N ILE A 193 -6.04 -4.75 -22.40
CA ILE A 193 -6.96 -5.06 -21.29
C ILE A 193 -7.13 -6.57 -21.06
N CYS A 194 -6.85 -7.42 -22.04
CA CYS A 194 -6.92 -8.86 -21.84
C CYS A 194 -5.87 -9.39 -20.87
N ASP A 195 -4.71 -8.73 -20.76
CA ASP A 195 -3.69 -9.11 -19.77
C ASP A 195 -4.21 -8.79 -18.36
N THR A 196 -4.86 -7.64 -18.19
CA THR A 196 -5.55 -7.28 -16.94
C THR A 196 -6.66 -8.29 -16.62
N LEU A 197 -7.51 -8.64 -17.59
CA LEU A 197 -8.62 -9.60 -17.38
C LEU A 197 -8.14 -11.04 -17.14
N ALA A 198 -6.94 -11.40 -17.60
CA ALA A 198 -6.34 -12.70 -17.30
C ALA A 198 -5.96 -12.83 -15.80
N VAL A 199 -5.59 -11.72 -15.16
CA VAL A 199 -5.22 -11.67 -13.73
C VAL A 199 -6.43 -11.32 -12.86
N ASN A 200 -7.29 -10.41 -13.33
CA ASN A 200 -8.50 -9.95 -12.65
C ASN A 200 -9.72 -10.01 -13.57
N PRO A 201 -10.38 -11.18 -13.69
CA PRO A 201 -11.60 -11.34 -14.49
C PRO A 201 -12.80 -10.51 -14.00
N LEU A 202 -12.73 -9.95 -12.79
CA LEU A 202 -13.78 -9.13 -12.18
C LEU A 202 -13.50 -7.63 -12.30
N SER A 203 -12.52 -7.22 -13.12
CA SER A 203 -12.28 -5.80 -13.43
C SER A 203 -13.57 -5.12 -13.88
N PRO A 204 -13.81 -3.85 -13.49
CA PRO A 204 -14.93 -3.04 -13.97
C PRO A 204 -15.04 -3.03 -15.50
N LEU A 205 -13.90 -3.13 -16.20
CA LEU A 205 -13.80 -3.11 -17.66
C LEU A 205 -14.20 -4.42 -18.33
N ALA A 206 -14.41 -5.52 -17.59
CA ALA A 206 -14.70 -6.83 -18.19
C ALA A 206 -15.99 -6.84 -19.04
N ASN A 207 -17.03 -6.17 -18.55
CA ASN A 207 -18.35 -6.12 -19.20
C ASN A 207 -18.62 -4.80 -19.93
N VAL A 208 -17.59 -3.99 -20.11
CA VAL A 208 -17.65 -2.75 -20.88
C VAL A 208 -17.29 -3.05 -22.34
N ASP A 209 -17.95 -2.35 -23.25
CA ASP A 209 -17.68 -2.32 -24.69
C ASP A 209 -16.93 -1.01 -24.94
N CYS A 210 -15.60 -1.06 -24.87
CA CYS A 210 -14.79 0.16 -24.84
C CYS A 210 -14.69 0.84 -26.21
N ASP A 211 -14.65 0.05 -27.29
CA ASP A 211 -14.51 0.55 -28.66
C ASP A 211 -15.88 0.82 -29.33
N GLY A 212 -16.98 0.35 -28.73
CA GLY A 212 -18.35 0.58 -29.18
C GLY A 212 -18.75 -0.36 -30.32
N ASP A 213 -18.08 -1.50 -30.47
CA ASP A 213 -18.33 -2.48 -31.51
C ASP A 213 -19.54 -3.40 -31.19
N GLY A 214 -20.04 -3.37 -29.95
CA GLY A 214 -21.14 -4.18 -29.47
C GLY A 214 -20.72 -5.48 -28.78
N GLN A 215 -19.43 -5.73 -28.60
CA GLN A 215 -18.88 -6.82 -27.80
C GLN A 215 -18.25 -6.27 -26.51
N THR A 216 -18.30 -7.06 -25.44
CA THR A 216 -17.60 -6.67 -24.22
C THR A 216 -16.12 -7.04 -24.32
N ASN A 217 -15.27 -6.31 -23.61
CA ASN A 217 -13.83 -6.59 -23.54
C ASN A 217 -13.56 -8.08 -23.18
N ALA A 218 -14.30 -8.64 -22.21
CA ALA A 218 -14.16 -10.06 -21.84
C ALA A 218 -14.56 -11.02 -22.98
N THR A 219 -15.61 -10.68 -23.76
CA THR A 219 -16.04 -11.48 -24.92
C THR A 219 -14.96 -11.49 -25.98
N GLU A 220 -14.37 -10.34 -26.23
CA GLU A 220 -13.32 -10.17 -27.22
C GLU A 220 -12.03 -10.87 -26.83
N CYS A 221 -11.61 -10.74 -25.57
CA CYS A 221 -10.47 -11.49 -25.04
C CYS A 221 -10.67 -13.01 -25.16
N ALA A 222 -11.88 -13.53 -24.88
CA ALA A 222 -12.21 -14.94 -25.07
C ALA A 222 -12.16 -15.38 -26.55
N ASN A 223 -12.49 -14.47 -27.46
CA ASN A 223 -12.46 -14.68 -28.90
C ASN A 223 -11.08 -14.41 -29.55
N ASN A 224 -10.11 -13.93 -28.76
CA ASN A 224 -8.80 -13.45 -29.21
C ASN A 224 -8.90 -12.29 -30.23
N THR A 225 -9.88 -11.40 -30.05
CA THR A 225 -9.97 -10.10 -30.72
C THR A 225 -9.37 -9.01 -29.83
N ASP A 226 -9.29 -7.78 -30.32
CA ASP A 226 -8.65 -6.65 -29.64
C ASP A 226 -9.72 -5.69 -29.09
N PRO A 227 -9.89 -5.61 -27.75
CA PRO A 227 -10.95 -4.80 -27.15
C PRO A 227 -10.87 -3.27 -27.33
N GLY A 228 -9.76 -2.78 -27.90
CA GLY A 228 -9.60 -1.37 -28.24
C GLY A 228 -9.83 -1.05 -29.71
N ASP A 229 -10.19 -2.04 -30.54
CA ASP A 229 -10.29 -1.90 -31.99
C ASP A 229 -11.72 -2.15 -32.49
N PRO A 230 -12.48 -1.10 -32.86
CA PRO A 230 -13.90 -1.20 -33.24
C PRO A 230 -14.15 -1.93 -34.56
N VAL A 231 -13.09 -2.40 -35.23
CA VAL A 231 -13.18 -3.27 -36.41
C VAL A 231 -12.61 -4.66 -36.16
N ALA A 232 -12.26 -5.00 -34.91
CA ALA A 232 -11.82 -6.33 -34.47
C ALA A 232 -12.97 -7.34 -34.42
N TYR A 233 -13.94 -7.23 -35.32
CA TYR A 233 -14.88 -8.30 -35.59
C TYR A 233 -14.18 -9.47 -36.26
N GLY A 234 -14.57 -10.68 -35.89
CA GLY A 234 -14.41 -11.84 -36.76
C GLY A 234 -15.26 -11.64 -38.02
N ILE A 235 -14.77 -10.92 -39.04
CA ILE A 235 -15.56 -10.54 -40.24
C ILE A 235 -16.24 -11.79 -40.81
N TYR A 236 -17.57 -11.86 -40.68
CA TYR A 236 -18.39 -12.87 -41.33
C TYR A 236 -18.55 -12.51 -42.81
N ASN A 237 -17.74 -13.12 -43.67
CA ASN A 237 -17.94 -12.98 -45.12
C ASN A 237 -19.15 -13.81 -45.55
N SER A 238 -20.30 -13.15 -45.77
CA SER A 238 -21.54 -13.79 -46.24
C SER A 238 -21.44 -14.42 -47.63
N SER A 239 -20.41 -14.07 -48.42
CA SER A 239 -20.15 -14.69 -49.73
C SER A 239 -19.39 -16.01 -49.62
N ASN A 240 -18.60 -16.21 -48.54
CA ASN A 240 -17.69 -17.35 -48.41
C ASN A 240 -17.86 -18.17 -47.11
N ASN A 241 -18.73 -17.75 -46.19
CA ASN A 241 -18.96 -18.37 -44.87
C ASN A 241 -17.65 -18.55 -44.07
N VAL A 242 -16.80 -17.52 -44.09
CA VAL A 242 -15.49 -17.50 -43.42
C VAL A 242 -15.45 -16.35 -42.43
N CYS A 243 -15.07 -16.64 -41.18
CA CYS A 243 -14.65 -15.64 -40.21
C CYS A 243 -13.17 -15.31 -40.44
N LEU A 244 -12.85 -14.08 -40.84
CA LEU A 244 -11.47 -13.58 -40.78
C LEU A 244 -11.21 -13.09 -39.37
N ARG A 245 -10.28 -13.72 -38.64
CA ARG A 245 -9.83 -13.23 -37.33
C ARG A 245 -8.67 -12.26 -37.56
N TYR A 246 -8.77 -11.06 -37.03
CA TYR A 246 -7.62 -10.14 -36.92
C TYR A 246 -7.07 -10.26 -35.50
N SER A 247 -5.76 -10.51 -35.34
CA SER A 247 -5.15 -10.48 -34.00
C SER A 247 -4.89 -9.05 -33.56
N LYS A 248 -4.66 -8.91 -32.25
CA LYS A 248 -3.97 -7.85 -31.49
C LYS A 248 -2.70 -7.23 -32.11
N SER A 249 -2.33 -7.57 -33.33
CA SER A 249 -1.11 -7.11 -34.00
C SER A 249 -1.36 -6.69 -35.46
N ASN A 250 -2.63 -6.49 -35.83
CA ASN A 250 -3.03 -6.26 -37.22
C ASN A 250 -2.53 -7.37 -38.18
N LYS A 251 -2.31 -8.57 -37.64
CA LYS A 251 -1.80 -9.74 -38.37
C LYS A 251 -2.96 -10.71 -38.59
N PRO A 252 -3.22 -11.15 -39.82
CA PRO A 252 -4.31 -12.10 -40.07
C PRO A 252 -4.04 -13.40 -39.32
N ILE A 253 -4.91 -13.75 -38.37
CA ILE A 253 -4.91 -15.07 -37.75
C ILE A 253 -5.69 -15.98 -38.68
N GLY A 254 -5.11 -17.14 -38.99
CA GLY A 254 -5.52 -18.01 -40.10
C GLY A 254 -7.01 -18.32 -40.23
N ILE A 255 -7.36 -18.75 -41.44
CA ILE A 255 -8.71 -19.02 -41.95
C ILE A 255 -9.31 -20.24 -41.22
N GLY A 256 -10.27 -20.04 -40.32
CA GLY A 256 -11.05 -21.11 -39.71
C GLY A 256 -12.35 -21.37 -40.47
N ARG A 257 -12.49 -22.54 -41.12
CA ARG A 257 -13.77 -23.00 -41.69
C ARG A 257 -14.65 -23.56 -40.58
N LEU A 258 -15.84 -22.98 -40.37
CA LEU A 258 -16.92 -23.64 -39.64
C LEU A 258 -17.36 -24.88 -40.44
N ARG A 259 -17.40 -26.05 -39.78
CA ARG A 259 -18.00 -27.29 -40.32
C ARG A 259 -19.48 -27.33 -39.99
#